data_AF-A0A962JWX8-F1
#
_entry.id   AF-A0A962JWX8-F1
#
_cell.length_a   1.000
_cell.length_b   1.000
_cell.length_c   1.000
_cell.angle_alpha   90.00
_cell.angle_beta   90.00
_cell.angle_gamma   90.00
#
_symmetry.space_group_name_H-M   'P 1'
#
loop_
_entity.id
_entity.type
_entity.pdbx_description
1 polymer ?
#
loop_
_entity_poly.entity_id
_entity_poly.type
_entity_poly.pdbx_seq_one_letter_code
_entity_poly.pdbx_strand_id
1 'polypeptide(L)' 'LSNVFAREPFRHHSYLSDIAVGVVSGLGPQGYELALRAADRHLATPRR' A
#
# COMPACT_ATOMS: atom_id res chain seq x y z
N LEU A 1 5.09 -4.71 5.77
CA LEU A 1 5.79 -5.73 6.58
C LEU A 1 5.92 -7.07 5.83
N SER A 2 4.90 -7.94 5.82
CA SER A 2 4.95 -9.20 5.07
C SER A 2 4.21 -9.11 3.74
N ASN A 3 4.46 -10.05 2.82
CA ASN A 3 3.79 -10.14 1.53
C ASN A 3 2.51 -10.96 1.70
N VAL A 4 1.34 -10.34 1.61
CA VAL A 4 0.06 -11.04 1.79
C VAL A 4 -0.24 -12.03 0.66
N PHE A 5 0.27 -11.78 -0.55
CA PHE A 5 0.04 -12.62 -1.73
C PHE A 5 0.86 -13.92 -1.72
N ALA A 6 1.95 -13.96 -0.93
CA ALA A 6 2.75 -15.17 -0.74
C ALA A 6 2.23 -16.07 0.41
N ARG A 7 1.11 -15.69 1.03
CA ARG A 7 0.55 -16.35 2.21
C ARG A 7 -0.75 -17.09 1.87
N GLU A 8 -1.48 -17.51 2.89
CA GLU A 8 -2.72 -18.28 2.75
C GLU A 8 -3.77 -17.53 1.90
N PRO A 9 -4.59 -18.22 1.07
CA PRO A 9 -5.50 -17.58 0.11
C PRO A 9 -6.47 -16.56 0.71
N PHE A 10 -6.93 -16.79 1.95
CA PHE A 10 -7.87 -15.87 2.60
C PHE A 10 -7.26 -14.49 2.91
N ARG A 11 -5.92 -14.34 2.88
CA ARG A 11 -5.22 -13.05 3.09
C ARG A 11 -5.06 -12.24 1.82
N HIS A 12 -5.33 -12.83 0.66
CA HIS A 12 -5.17 -12.17 -0.63
C HIS A 12 -6.27 -11.15 -0.87
N HIS A 13 -7.43 -11.32 -0.20
CA HIS A 13 -8.54 -10.38 -0.27
C HIS A 13 -8.46 -9.33 0.85
N SER A 14 -8.65 -8.07 0.48
CA SER A 14 -8.62 -6.94 1.41
C SER A 14 -9.78 -6.00 1.09
N TYR A 15 -10.67 -5.80 2.07
CA TYR A 15 -11.81 -4.88 2.02
C TYR A 15 -11.42 -3.39 2.05
N LEU A 16 -10.11 -3.08 2.08
CA LEU A 16 -9.61 -1.71 2.07
C LEU A 16 -8.88 -1.39 0.76
N SER A 17 -8.44 -2.41 0.02
CA SER A 17 -7.59 -2.21 -1.15
C SER A 17 -8.34 -1.66 -2.36
N ASP A 18 -9.65 -1.82 -2.38
CA ASP A 18 -10.57 -1.31 -3.41
C ASP A 18 -10.73 0.21 -3.36
N ILE A 19 -10.69 0.80 -2.16
CA ILE A 19 -10.82 2.26 -1.96
C ILE A 19 -9.49 2.97 -1.70
N ALA A 20 -8.38 2.24 -1.58
CA ALA A 20 -7.06 2.81 -1.34
C ALA A 20 -6.46 3.46 -2.61
N VAL A 21 -5.70 4.54 -2.44
CA VAL A 21 -4.91 5.16 -3.54
C VAL A 21 -3.85 4.19 -4.08
N GLY A 22 -3.33 3.31 -3.24
CA GLY A 22 -2.38 2.27 -3.61
C GLY A 22 -2.07 1.36 -2.42
N VAL A 23 -1.51 0.18 -2.70
CA VAL A 23 -1.19 -0.84 -1.69
C VAL A 23 0.29 -1.18 -1.73
N VAL A 24 0.93 -1.23 -0.56
CA VAL A 24 2.33 -1.65 -0.39
C VAL A 24 2.37 -2.91 0.49
N SER A 25 2.92 -4.01 -0.03
CA SER A 25 3.00 -5.30 0.68
C SER A 25 4.38 -5.95 0.45
N GLY A 26 4.86 -6.73 1.43
CA GLY A 26 6.09 -7.53 1.27
C GLY A 26 7.42 -6.84 1.53
N LEU A 27 7.45 -5.53 1.74
CA LEU A 27 8.70 -4.75 1.81
C LEU A 27 9.20 -4.47 3.24
N GLY A 28 8.85 -5.31 4.21
CA GLY A 28 9.30 -5.10 5.60
C GLY A 28 8.91 -3.72 6.14
N PRO A 29 9.76 -3.11 6.98
CA PRO A 29 9.59 -1.73 7.47
C PRO A 29 9.74 -0.66 6.38
N GLN A 30 10.51 -0.91 5.31
CA GLN A 30 10.72 0.04 4.22
C GLN A 30 9.42 0.39 3.49
N GLY A 31 8.40 -0.47 3.57
CA GLY A 31 7.07 -0.18 3.03
C GLY A 31 6.43 1.11 3.59
N TYR A 32 6.73 1.49 4.84
CA TYR A 32 6.22 2.73 5.42
C TYR A 32 6.88 3.96 4.80
N GLU A 33 8.18 3.91 4.54
CA GLU A 33 8.90 5.01 3.89
C GLU A 33 8.41 5.20 2.45
N LEU A 34 8.19 4.11 1.72
CA LEU A 34 7.61 4.15 0.38
C LEU A 34 6.19 4.72 0.38
N ALA A 35 5.36 4.33 1.34
CA ALA A 35 4.01 4.87 1.49
C ALA A 35 4.03 6.38 1.80
N LEU A 36 4.95 6.83 2.67
CA LEU A 36 5.11 8.24 3.00
C LEU A 36 5.53 9.06 1.77
N ARG A 37 6.53 8.59 1.01
CA ARG A 37 6.96 9.25 -0.25
C ARG A 37 5.86 9.26 -1.31
N ALA A 38 5.01 8.24 -1.34
CA ALA A 38 3.85 8.22 -2.23
C ALA A 38 2.78 9.23 -1.80
N ALA A 39 2.50 9.32 -0.49
CA ALA A 39 1.56 10.29 0.07
C ALA A 39 2.00 11.74 -0.18
N ASP A 40 3.28 12.05 0.02
CA ASP A 40 3.85 13.38 -0.25
C ASP A 40 3.61 13.80 -1.71
N ARG A 41 3.96 12.94 -2.67
CA ARG A 41 3.70 13.17 -4.10
C ARG A 41 2.22 13.28 -4.44
N HIS A 42 1.38 12.50 -3.76
CA HIS A 42 -0.06 12.52 -3.97
C HIS A 42 -0.68 13.84 -3.53
N LEU A 43 -0.21 14.41 -2.41
CA LEU A 43 -0.65 15.71 -1.89
C LEU A 43 -0.07 16.88 -2.69
N ALA A 44 1.16 16.76 -3.19
CA ALA A 44 1.83 17.79 -3.98
C ALA A 44 1.21 17.98 -5.39
N THR A 45 0.46 16.99 -5.88
CA THR A 45 -0.24 17.10 -7.17
C THR A 45 -1.58 17.79 -6.93
N PRO A 46 -1.82 19.00 -7.49
CA PRO A 46 -3.11 19.66 -7.31
C PRO A 46 -4.21 18.79 -7.91
N ARG A 47 -5.15 18.34 -7.07
CA ARG A 47 -6.40 17.74 -7.54
C ARG A 47 -7.18 18.82 -8.30
N ARG A 48 -7.34 18.62 -9.61
CA ARG A 48 -8.30 19.38 -10.43
C ARG A 48 -9.73 19.18 -9.94
#